data_AF-A0A0A1WHB8-F1
#
_entry.id   AF-A0A0A1WHB8-F1
#
_cell.length_a   1.000
_cell.length_b   1.000
_cell.length_c   1.000
_cell.angle_alpha   90.00
_cell.angle_beta   90.00
_cell.angle_gamma   90.00
#
_symmetry.space_group_name_H-M   'P 1'
#
loop_
_entity.id
_entity.type
_entity.pdbx_description
1 polymer ?
#
loop_
_entity_poly.entity_id
_entity_poly.type
_entity_poly.pdbx_seq_one_letter_code
_entity_poly.pdbx_strand_id
1 'polypeptide(L)'
;MMMDNFKDTNITYTYLVSLDTEFISNNISKEYAFGIFAKAIEQSEITAGDALNLWVKKLKTVYRYEDFCRSDWGFLTICCQNYFEKMTLDDTSAADNKTYKQLSCWLKESAEFLKSIHICDGKFNLTGICLFLDYILESVEKSCRFLAVNENKSDLISQTGWINSLHNLSHKLIWDCLENHGHIYLSDTEYRALSHYINGLCSSIAIDTFIEIKTKIEAWKFVAKFILKNGTHLRMYNKHLEENFSWPKLPIRILLREVETSLVMIYKKERREDEKYVDQHFRIIAFYLEILYRITTIFKHSEFPETKMFLDVLVISLAPNTPRKSNIFTCVEKQVLPALTNILSLVYKNNEFQKLISNHIGGRDYCYELILAYLRCCITNYDDEFFECGVELLIEIFKRCVQRLDVFTDAERFDEIIDVYASLTLLDSSGAMLRNIQQYIIKGDLALSFACTELLILVSSCKNSRVDELNDGLQFWMETNNRSAQFSSNYSRLNVERLIGNYISLCSGARLEQNTDLQLHQAINSQNNYNGGNSISEATMAIGKLSRLIEIFERTE
;
A
#
# COMPACT_ATOMS: atom_id res chain seq x y z
N MET A 1 30.57 -55.18 -27.12
CA MET A 1 30.00 -56.14 -26.15
C MET A 1 30.84 -56.07 -24.88
N MET A 2 30.50 -55.15 -23.97
CA MET A 2 30.98 -55.04 -22.58
C MET A 2 30.01 -54.07 -21.84
N MET A 3 28.71 -54.34 -21.97
CA MET A 3 27.72 -53.90 -20.99
C MET A 3 27.48 -55.16 -20.16
N ASP A 4 27.83 -55.15 -18.85
CA ASP A 4 27.13 -55.90 -17.79
C ASP A 4 27.89 -56.07 -16.45
N ASN A 5 29.14 -55.62 -16.29
CA ASN A 5 29.92 -56.00 -15.09
C ASN A 5 30.08 -54.96 -13.96
N PHE A 6 29.39 -53.82 -13.96
CA PHE A 6 29.59 -52.80 -12.90
C PHE A 6 28.45 -52.64 -11.88
N LYS A 7 27.42 -53.50 -11.92
CA LYS A 7 26.34 -53.46 -10.91
C LYS A 7 26.74 -53.95 -9.51
N ASP A 8 27.91 -54.57 -9.34
CA ASP A 8 28.33 -55.20 -8.07
C ASP A 8 29.68 -54.72 -7.49
N THR A 9 30.38 -53.76 -8.11
CA THR A 9 31.52 -53.11 -7.46
C THR A 9 31.01 -52.05 -6.50
N ASN A 10 31.17 -52.30 -5.19
CA ASN A 10 30.86 -51.34 -4.13
C ASN A 10 31.88 -50.18 -4.22
N ILE A 11 31.61 -49.20 -5.07
CA ILE A 11 32.48 -48.02 -5.26
C ILE A 11 32.45 -47.21 -3.95
N THR A 12 33.61 -47.08 -3.29
CA THR A 12 33.75 -46.23 -2.10
C THR A 12 34.01 -44.78 -2.50
N TYR A 13 33.83 -43.84 -1.56
CA TYR A 13 34.13 -42.43 -1.82
C TYR A 13 35.56 -42.21 -2.33
N THR A 14 36.55 -42.85 -1.69
CA THR A 14 37.96 -42.75 -2.06
C THR A 14 38.21 -43.19 -3.51
N TYR A 15 37.48 -44.21 -3.97
CA TYR A 15 37.56 -44.65 -5.36
C TYR A 15 36.87 -43.66 -6.30
N LEU A 16 35.70 -43.14 -5.94
CA LEU A 16 35.01 -42.10 -6.72
C LEU A 16 35.87 -40.84 -6.94
N VAL A 17 36.66 -40.44 -5.94
CA VAL A 17 37.59 -39.30 -6.03
C VAL A 17 38.69 -39.54 -7.07
N SER A 18 39.19 -40.77 -7.23
CA SER A 18 40.32 -41.07 -8.12
C SER A 18 39.93 -41.38 -9.57
N LEU A 19 38.67 -41.70 -9.86
CA LEU A 19 38.19 -41.99 -11.22
C LEU A 19 38.28 -40.75 -12.14
N ASP A 20 38.42 -40.90 -13.44
CA ASP A 20 38.32 -39.75 -14.36
C ASP A 20 36.85 -39.36 -14.63
N THR A 21 36.63 -38.17 -15.18
CA THR A 21 35.27 -37.65 -15.44
C THR A 21 34.53 -38.43 -16.52
N GLU A 22 35.25 -38.96 -17.52
CA GLU A 22 34.70 -39.76 -18.63
C GLU A 22 34.21 -41.13 -18.16
N PHE A 23 34.95 -41.78 -17.26
CA PHE A 23 34.55 -43.03 -16.65
C PHE A 23 33.32 -42.84 -15.76
N ILE A 24 33.30 -41.78 -14.94
CA ILE A 24 32.15 -41.45 -14.09
C ILE A 24 30.91 -41.22 -14.96
N SER A 25 31.01 -40.41 -16.02
CA SER A 25 29.85 -40.08 -16.88
C SER A 25 29.23 -41.29 -17.55
N ASN A 26 30.05 -42.30 -17.88
CA ASN A 26 29.61 -43.48 -18.61
C ASN A 26 29.11 -44.62 -17.69
N ASN A 27 29.55 -44.67 -16.43
CA ASN A 27 29.38 -45.86 -15.58
C ASN A 27 28.76 -45.62 -14.22
N ILE A 28 28.70 -44.37 -13.75
CA ILE A 28 28.18 -44.04 -12.41
C ILE A 28 26.96 -43.14 -12.60
N SER A 29 25.80 -43.57 -12.10
CA SER A 29 24.63 -42.71 -12.10
C SER A 29 24.74 -41.65 -10.99
N LYS A 30 24.06 -40.52 -11.18
CA LYS A 30 23.96 -39.46 -10.17
C LYS A 30 23.40 -40.00 -8.85
N GLU A 31 22.37 -40.83 -8.89
CA GLU A 31 21.75 -41.44 -7.71
C GLU A 31 22.74 -42.34 -6.97
N TYR A 32 23.55 -43.11 -7.71
CA TYR A 32 24.58 -43.95 -7.12
C TYR A 32 25.69 -43.10 -6.50
N ALA A 33 26.12 -42.01 -7.15
CA ALA A 33 27.07 -41.05 -6.58
C ALA A 33 26.55 -40.41 -5.28
N PHE A 34 25.29 -39.99 -5.24
CA PHE A 34 24.66 -39.50 -4.00
C PHE A 34 24.56 -40.58 -2.92
N GLY A 35 24.26 -41.82 -3.29
CA GLY A 35 24.28 -42.97 -2.37
C GLY A 35 25.66 -43.23 -1.76
N ILE A 36 26.72 -43.09 -2.55
CA ILE A 36 28.12 -43.18 -2.07
C ILE A 36 28.39 -42.08 -1.05
N PHE A 37 27.96 -40.84 -1.32
CA PHE A 37 28.14 -39.73 -0.38
C PHE A 37 27.36 -39.92 0.91
N ALA A 38 26.06 -40.26 0.82
CA ALA A 38 25.23 -40.48 1.99
C ALA A 38 25.83 -41.56 2.91
N LYS A 39 26.23 -42.69 2.32
CA LYS A 39 26.85 -43.80 3.06
C LYS A 39 28.18 -43.39 3.69
N ALA A 40 29.06 -42.71 2.96
CA ALA A 40 30.36 -42.26 3.47
C ALA A 40 30.21 -41.21 4.60
N ILE A 41 29.19 -40.36 4.54
CA ILE A 41 28.86 -39.40 5.61
C ILE A 41 28.28 -40.13 6.83
N GLU A 42 27.33 -41.04 6.65
CA GLU A 42 26.75 -41.85 7.74
C GLU A 42 27.81 -42.66 8.48
N GLN A 43 28.81 -43.18 7.75
CA GLN A 43 29.93 -43.92 8.30
C GLN A 43 31.04 -43.00 8.88
N SER A 44 30.84 -41.68 8.85
CA SER A 44 31.82 -40.68 9.28
C SER A 44 33.19 -40.77 8.56
N GLU A 45 33.23 -41.34 7.36
CA GLU A 45 34.45 -41.45 6.53
C GLU A 45 34.82 -40.11 5.90
N ILE A 46 33.82 -39.29 5.58
CA ILE A 46 33.96 -37.96 4.99
C ILE A 46 33.04 -36.97 5.67
N THR A 47 33.33 -35.69 5.51
CA THR A 47 32.41 -34.63 5.90
C THR A 47 31.50 -34.24 4.74
N ALA A 48 30.35 -33.62 5.06
CA ALA A 48 29.47 -33.05 4.05
C ALA A 48 30.14 -31.97 3.18
N GLY A 49 31.15 -31.28 3.74
CA GLY A 49 32.00 -30.34 3.02
C GLY A 49 32.89 -31.02 1.97
N ASP A 50 33.40 -32.21 2.27
CA ASP A 50 34.21 -32.98 1.32
C ASP A 50 33.37 -33.44 0.14
N ALA A 51 32.13 -33.89 0.40
CA ALA A 51 31.16 -34.24 -0.63
C ALA A 51 30.85 -33.03 -1.54
N LEU A 52 30.57 -31.86 -0.94
CA LEU A 52 30.34 -30.62 -1.69
C LEU A 52 31.55 -30.22 -2.53
N ASN A 53 32.76 -30.27 -1.97
CA ASN A 53 34.01 -29.92 -2.66
C ASN A 53 34.26 -30.84 -3.87
N LEU A 54 34.05 -32.16 -3.73
CA LEU A 54 34.14 -33.08 -4.85
C LEU A 54 33.08 -32.78 -5.92
N TRP A 55 31.89 -32.38 -5.49
CA TRP A 55 30.83 -31.96 -6.40
C TRP A 55 31.27 -30.76 -7.25
N VAL A 56 31.69 -29.68 -6.60
CA VAL A 56 32.05 -28.41 -7.25
C VAL A 56 33.26 -28.56 -8.16
N LYS A 57 34.24 -29.37 -7.79
CA LYS A 57 35.49 -29.51 -8.56
C LYS A 57 35.40 -30.50 -9.70
N LYS A 58 34.51 -31.49 -9.61
CA LYS A 58 34.55 -32.65 -10.50
C LYS A 58 33.17 -33.10 -10.97
N LEU A 59 32.25 -33.40 -10.06
CA LEU A 59 30.99 -34.02 -10.49
C LEU A 59 30.06 -33.08 -11.24
N LYS A 60 30.15 -31.76 -11.03
CA LYS A 60 29.35 -30.78 -11.79
C LYS A 60 29.65 -30.76 -13.29
N THR A 61 30.83 -31.24 -13.73
CA THR A 61 31.15 -31.34 -15.16
C THR A 61 30.64 -32.63 -15.77
N VAL A 62 30.19 -33.56 -14.93
CA VAL A 62 29.71 -34.90 -15.30
C VAL A 62 28.19 -34.96 -15.26
N TYR A 63 27.58 -34.47 -14.18
CA TYR A 63 26.13 -34.45 -14.01
C TYR A 63 25.58 -33.02 -14.19
N ARG A 64 24.53 -32.92 -15.00
CA ARG A 64 23.85 -31.67 -15.32
C ARG A 64 22.84 -31.32 -14.23
N TYR A 65 22.84 -30.05 -13.78
CA TYR A 65 21.92 -29.55 -12.74
C TYR A 65 20.46 -29.51 -13.22
N GLU A 66 20.25 -29.48 -14.53
CA GLU A 66 18.97 -29.58 -15.20
C GLU A 66 18.23 -30.88 -14.85
N ASP A 67 18.98 -31.96 -14.66
CA ASP A 67 18.43 -33.29 -14.38
C ASP A 67 18.17 -33.52 -12.89
N PHE A 68 18.31 -32.47 -12.07
CA PHE A 68 18.15 -32.56 -10.62
C PHE A 68 16.68 -32.49 -10.24
N CYS A 69 16.22 -33.51 -9.53
CA CYS A 69 14.93 -33.51 -8.89
C CYS A 69 15.02 -32.85 -7.51
N ARG A 70 13.86 -32.68 -6.85
CA ARG A 70 13.77 -32.02 -5.54
C ARG A 70 14.67 -32.67 -4.47
N SER A 71 14.82 -34.00 -4.47
CA SER A 71 15.68 -34.69 -3.49
C SER A 71 17.17 -34.44 -3.73
N ASP A 72 17.59 -34.28 -4.98
CA ASP A 72 18.99 -33.98 -5.32
C ASP A 72 19.38 -32.60 -4.80
N TRP A 73 18.50 -31.61 -5.01
CA TRP A 73 18.64 -30.27 -4.42
C TRP A 73 18.62 -30.34 -2.89
N GLY A 74 17.72 -31.14 -2.30
CA GLY A 74 17.67 -31.34 -0.86
C GLY A 74 18.97 -31.93 -0.29
N PHE A 75 19.58 -32.90 -0.96
CA PHE A 75 20.86 -33.46 -0.57
C PHE A 75 21.98 -32.41 -0.60
N LEU A 76 22.05 -31.59 -1.66
CA LEU A 76 23.01 -30.49 -1.74
C LEU A 76 22.78 -29.44 -0.64
N THR A 77 21.53 -29.09 -0.34
CA THR A 77 21.17 -28.19 0.76
C THR A 77 21.71 -28.70 2.09
N ILE A 78 21.50 -29.99 2.40
CA ILE A 78 22.01 -30.62 3.63
C ILE A 78 23.54 -30.58 3.66
N CYS A 79 24.20 -30.80 2.52
CA CYS A 79 25.66 -30.72 2.45
C CYS A 79 26.18 -29.32 2.80
N CYS A 80 25.52 -28.28 2.28
CA CYS A 80 25.86 -26.90 2.61
C CYS A 80 25.52 -26.55 4.07
N GLN A 81 24.37 -27.00 4.59
CA GLN A 81 23.96 -26.84 5.99
C GLN A 81 25.02 -27.37 6.96
N ASN A 82 25.41 -28.64 6.80
CA ASN A 82 26.40 -29.28 7.66
C ASN A 82 27.80 -28.66 7.54
N TYR A 83 28.11 -28.07 6.37
CA TYR A 83 29.35 -27.30 6.21
C TYR A 83 29.31 -26.01 7.04
N PHE A 84 28.15 -25.36 7.13
CA PHE A 84 27.95 -24.12 7.87
C PHE A 84 27.77 -24.32 9.38
N GLU A 85 27.08 -25.36 9.85
CA GLU A 85 26.92 -25.64 11.29
C GLU A 85 28.25 -25.86 12.02
N LYS A 86 29.31 -26.26 11.28
CA LYS A 86 30.67 -26.34 11.80
C LYS A 86 31.33 -24.97 12.00
N MET A 87 30.83 -23.92 11.34
CA MET A 87 31.13 -22.54 11.69
C MET A 87 30.19 -22.16 12.84
N THR A 88 30.63 -22.37 14.08
CA THR A 88 29.93 -21.83 15.26
C THR A 88 29.91 -20.31 15.18
N LEU A 89 28.92 -19.75 14.48
CA LEU A 89 28.55 -18.35 14.56
C LEU A 89 27.74 -18.16 15.85
N ASP A 90 28.38 -18.42 16.99
CA ASP A 90 27.80 -18.07 18.28
C ASP A 90 27.73 -16.54 18.34
N ASP A 91 26.63 -15.99 18.85
CA ASP A 91 26.42 -14.55 19.11
C ASP A 91 27.35 -14.01 20.22
N THR A 92 28.58 -14.51 20.31
CA THR A 92 29.58 -14.14 21.30
C THR A 92 30.59 -13.16 20.71
N SER A 93 30.98 -12.18 21.52
CA SER A 93 31.83 -11.05 21.15
C SER A 93 33.31 -11.40 20.95
N ALA A 94 33.66 -12.65 20.63
CA ALA A 94 35.04 -13.15 20.56
C ALA A 94 35.41 -13.75 19.19
N ALA A 95 35.09 -13.05 18.09
CA ALA A 95 35.57 -13.43 16.76
C ALA A 95 37.09 -13.23 16.59
N ASP A 96 37.79 -14.24 16.10
CA ASP A 96 39.19 -14.17 15.68
C ASP A 96 39.32 -13.99 14.14
N ASN A 97 40.54 -13.69 13.67
CA ASN A 97 40.81 -13.55 12.24
C ASN A 97 40.56 -14.86 11.43
N LYS A 98 40.46 -16.01 12.09
CA LYS A 98 40.24 -17.30 11.43
C LYS A 98 38.77 -17.46 11.06
N THR A 99 37.84 -17.10 11.96
CA THR A 99 36.40 -17.10 11.69
C THR A 99 36.05 -16.19 10.51
N TYR A 100 36.63 -15.00 10.43
CA TYR A 100 36.43 -14.09 9.30
C TYR A 100 36.91 -14.63 7.96
N LYS A 101 38.06 -15.31 7.95
CA LYS A 101 38.61 -15.96 6.75
C LYS A 101 37.73 -17.13 6.30
N GLN A 102 37.24 -17.93 7.24
CA GLN A 102 36.34 -19.04 6.95
C GLN A 102 35.02 -18.54 6.36
N LEU A 103 34.42 -17.50 6.95
CA LEU A 103 33.20 -16.89 6.43
C LEU A 103 33.40 -16.32 5.01
N SER A 104 34.49 -15.59 4.77
CA SER A 104 34.80 -15.04 3.46
C SER A 104 35.02 -16.14 2.40
N CYS A 105 35.70 -17.23 2.79
CA CYS A 105 35.87 -18.40 1.92
C CYS A 105 34.52 -19.03 1.54
N TRP A 106 33.63 -19.23 2.50
CA TRP A 106 32.30 -19.78 2.25
C TRP A 106 31.45 -18.88 1.35
N LEU A 107 31.41 -17.57 1.64
CA LEU A 107 30.67 -16.59 0.84
C LEU A 107 31.15 -16.62 -0.63
N LYS A 108 32.47 -16.70 -0.83
CA LYS A 108 33.08 -16.83 -2.15
C LYS A 108 32.71 -18.15 -2.83
N GLU A 109 32.91 -19.29 -2.16
CA GLU A 109 32.63 -20.62 -2.71
C GLU A 109 31.15 -20.77 -3.07
N SER A 110 30.24 -20.24 -2.23
CA SER A 110 28.80 -20.22 -2.50
C SER A 110 28.46 -19.36 -3.73
N ALA A 111 29.11 -18.20 -3.88
CA ALA A 111 28.90 -17.35 -5.05
C ALA A 111 29.44 -17.99 -6.33
N GLU A 112 30.61 -18.64 -6.27
CA GLU A 112 31.17 -19.41 -7.40
C GLU A 112 30.29 -20.62 -7.75
N PHE A 113 29.70 -21.26 -6.74
CA PHE A 113 28.76 -22.35 -6.93
C PHE A 113 27.49 -21.88 -7.65
N LEU A 114 26.84 -20.82 -7.18
CA LEU A 114 25.66 -20.24 -7.85
C LEU A 114 25.97 -19.80 -9.27
N LYS A 115 27.14 -19.19 -9.52
CA LYS A 115 27.61 -18.86 -10.88
C LYS A 115 27.72 -20.10 -11.76
N SER A 116 28.17 -21.23 -11.21
CA SER A 116 28.30 -22.46 -11.98
C SER A 116 26.97 -23.09 -12.38
N ILE A 117 25.92 -22.92 -11.56
CA ILE A 117 24.55 -23.32 -11.91
C ILE A 117 23.99 -22.42 -13.03
N HIS A 118 24.35 -21.14 -13.01
CA HIS A 118 23.84 -20.12 -13.93
C HIS A 118 24.36 -20.24 -15.38
N ILE A 119 25.38 -21.05 -15.66
CA ILE A 119 25.96 -21.23 -17.02
C ILE A 119 25.12 -22.19 -17.89
N CYS A 120 23.98 -22.66 -17.39
CA CYS A 120 23.19 -23.73 -17.98
C CYS A 120 21.87 -23.21 -18.60
N ASP A 121 21.69 -23.40 -19.92
CA ASP A 121 20.50 -22.99 -20.71
C ASP A 121 19.26 -23.90 -20.51
N GLY A 122 19.22 -24.69 -19.44
CA GLY A 122 18.20 -25.73 -19.25
C GLY A 122 17.01 -25.37 -18.36
N LYS A 123 16.03 -26.28 -18.32
CA LYS A 123 14.88 -26.21 -17.41
C LYS A 123 15.26 -26.87 -16.09
N PHE A 124 15.26 -26.11 -15.00
CA PHE A 124 15.56 -26.62 -13.66
C PHE A 124 14.31 -27.01 -12.87
N ASN A 125 14.47 -27.84 -11.84
CA ASN A 125 13.42 -28.04 -10.84
C ASN A 125 13.27 -26.80 -9.95
N LEU A 126 12.28 -25.95 -10.26
CA LEU A 126 12.08 -24.67 -9.57
C LEU A 126 11.85 -24.84 -8.06
N THR A 127 11.06 -25.84 -7.64
CA THR A 127 10.83 -26.12 -6.21
C THR A 127 12.11 -26.46 -5.46
N GLY A 128 12.96 -27.32 -6.03
CA GLY A 128 14.24 -27.71 -5.44
C GLY A 128 15.22 -26.53 -5.33
N ILE A 129 15.29 -25.70 -6.38
CA ILE A 129 16.14 -24.50 -6.37
C ILE A 129 15.66 -23.49 -5.32
N CYS A 130 14.36 -23.22 -5.22
CA CYS A 130 13.85 -22.31 -4.19
C CYS A 130 14.25 -22.78 -2.78
N LEU A 131 14.10 -24.08 -2.48
CA LEU A 131 14.51 -24.64 -1.18
C LEU A 131 16.01 -24.46 -0.90
N PHE A 132 16.85 -24.64 -1.93
CA PHE A 132 18.28 -24.44 -1.81
C PHE A 132 18.63 -22.95 -1.58
N LEU A 133 18.00 -22.05 -2.32
CA LEU A 133 18.25 -20.61 -2.21
C LEU A 133 17.70 -20.01 -0.91
N ASP A 134 16.61 -20.55 -0.37
CA ASP A 134 16.08 -20.16 0.94
C ASP A 134 17.14 -20.35 2.03
N TYR A 135 17.81 -21.51 2.01
CA TYR A 135 18.91 -21.80 2.92
C TYR A 135 20.12 -20.86 2.71
N ILE A 136 20.46 -20.54 1.45
CA ILE A 136 21.53 -19.56 1.16
C ILE A 136 21.18 -18.20 1.76
N LEU A 137 19.94 -17.72 1.59
CA LEU A 137 19.49 -16.44 2.13
C LEU A 137 19.50 -16.44 3.67
N GLU A 138 19.04 -17.52 4.30
CA GLU A 138 19.10 -17.66 5.76
C GLU A 138 20.55 -17.63 6.28
N SER A 139 21.47 -18.28 5.55
CA SER A 139 22.89 -18.30 5.90
C SER A 139 23.53 -16.93 5.73
N VAL A 140 23.16 -16.20 4.68
CA VAL A 140 23.59 -14.80 4.49
C VAL A 140 23.06 -13.92 5.61
N GLU A 141 21.79 -14.04 5.99
CA GLU A 141 21.21 -13.27 7.11
C GLU A 141 21.96 -13.53 8.43
N LYS A 142 22.25 -14.80 8.76
CA LYS A 142 23.06 -15.17 9.93
C LYS A 142 24.47 -14.56 9.86
N SER A 143 25.07 -14.60 8.67
CA SER A 143 26.39 -14.00 8.43
C SER A 143 26.37 -12.50 8.71
N CYS A 144 25.34 -11.80 8.26
CA CYS A 144 25.22 -10.36 8.45
C CYS A 144 24.95 -9.98 9.91
N ARG A 145 24.14 -10.75 10.65
CA ARG A 145 23.99 -10.57 12.10
C ARG A 145 25.33 -10.73 12.83
N PHE A 146 26.10 -11.76 12.48
CA PHE A 146 27.44 -11.97 13.02
C PHE A 146 28.39 -10.80 12.71
N LEU A 147 28.36 -10.28 11.48
CA LEU A 147 29.15 -9.12 11.07
C LEU A 147 28.75 -7.85 11.83
N ALA A 148 27.45 -7.60 12.04
CA ALA A 148 26.95 -6.45 12.78
C ALA A 148 27.47 -6.41 14.23
N VAL A 149 27.51 -7.57 14.90
CA VAL A 149 28.04 -7.69 16.28
C VAL A 149 29.54 -7.41 16.33
N ASN A 150 30.28 -7.63 15.23
CA ASN A 150 31.74 -7.57 15.22
C ASN A 150 32.31 -6.49 14.27
N GLU A 151 31.50 -5.55 13.78
CA GLU A 151 31.81 -4.56 12.74
C GLU A 151 33.10 -3.77 13.01
N ASN A 152 33.39 -3.45 14.28
CA ASN A 152 34.56 -2.67 14.68
C ASN A 152 35.91 -3.42 14.62
N LYS A 153 35.91 -4.71 14.26
CA LYS A 153 37.10 -5.58 14.39
C LYS A 153 37.85 -5.87 13.09
N SER A 154 37.26 -5.59 11.93
CA SER A 154 37.86 -5.91 10.63
C SER A 154 37.27 -5.08 9.50
N ASP A 155 38.05 -4.87 8.44
CA ASP A 155 37.53 -4.37 7.17
C ASP A 155 36.62 -5.43 6.51
N LEU A 156 35.35 -5.07 6.31
CA LEU A 156 34.29 -5.96 5.82
C LEU A 156 34.01 -5.82 4.32
N ILE A 157 34.77 -5.02 3.58
CA ILE A 157 34.55 -4.76 2.14
C ILE A 157 34.38 -6.05 1.33
N SER A 158 35.22 -7.06 1.58
CA SER A 158 35.17 -8.32 0.83
C SER A 158 33.90 -9.13 1.12
N GLN A 159 33.51 -9.22 2.39
CA GLN A 159 32.34 -9.97 2.86
C GLN A 159 31.06 -9.31 2.34
N THR A 160 30.98 -7.97 2.47
CA THR A 160 29.91 -7.16 1.87
C THR A 160 29.79 -7.41 0.38
N GLY A 161 30.91 -7.40 -0.37
CA GLY A 161 30.91 -7.69 -1.80
C GLY A 161 30.33 -9.07 -2.16
N TRP A 162 30.66 -10.10 -1.36
CA TRP A 162 30.12 -11.43 -1.58
C TRP A 162 28.65 -11.58 -1.18
N ILE A 163 28.22 -10.98 -0.06
CA ILE A 163 26.80 -10.94 0.37
C ILE A 163 25.92 -10.34 -0.74
N ASN A 164 26.36 -9.24 -1.33
CA ASN A 164 25.67 -8.59 -2.44
C ASN A 164 25.69 -9.45 -3.72
N SER A 165 26.82 -10.12 -4.00
CA SER A 165 26.93 -11.05 -5.13
C SER A 165 25.96 -12.23 -5.00
N LEU A 166 25.85 -12.83 -3.82
CA LEU A 166 24.93 -13.94 -3.55
C LEU A 166 23.48 -13.53 -3.78
N HIS A 167 23.05 -12.40 -3.21
CA HIS A 167 21.70 -11.87 -3.45
C HIS A 167 21.39 -11.68 -4.94
N ASN A 168 22.32 -11.07 -5.69
CA ASN A 168 22.16 -10.82 -7.12
C ASN A 168 22.10 -12.10 -7.94
N LEU A 169 22.96 -13.09 -7.63
CA LEU A 169 22.96 -14.38 -8.31
C LEU A 169 21.69 -15.18 -8.03
N SER A 170 21.21 -15.17 -6.78
CA SER A 170 20.02 -15.94 -6.37
C SER A 170 18.76 -15.50 -7.13
N HIS A 171 18.44 -14.20 -7.13
CA HIS A 171 17.20 -13.76 -7.79
C HIS A 171 17.33 -13.79 -9.32
N LYS A 172 18.54 -13.60 -9.87
CA LYS A 172 18.79 -13.78 -11.30
C LYS A 172 18.59 -15.23 -11.73
N LEU A 173 19.10 -16.20 -10.95
CA LEU A 173 18.90 -17.62 -11.21
C LEU A 173 17.41 -17.99 -11.22
N ILE A 174 16.64 -17.51 -10.23
CA ILE A 174 15.19 -17.72 -10.20
C ILE A 174 14.50 -17.07 -11.40
N TRP A 175 14.88 -15.85 -11.75
CA TRP A 175 14.30 -15.15 -12.89
C TRP A 175 14.51 -15.91 -14.20
N ASP A 176 15.72 -16.41 -14.44
CA ASP A 176 16.04 -17.20 -15.63
C ASP A 176 15.29 -18.54 -15.64
N CYS A 177 15.14 -19.19 -14.48
CA CYS A 177 14.30 -20.40 -14.36
C CYS A 177 12.86 -20.10 -14.78
N LEU A 178 12.30 -18.96 -14.36
CA LEU A 178 10.95 -18.54 -14.72
C LEU A 178 10.80 -18.17 -16.20
N GLU A 179 11.83 -17.61 -16.84
CA GLU A 179 11.83 -17.34 -18.28
C GLU A 179 11.90 -18.64 -19.09
N ASN A 180 12.76 -19.58 -18.70
CA ASN A 180 12.91 -20.89 -19.34
C ASN A 180 11.70 -21.81 -19.15
N HIS A 181 10.91 -21.61 -18.08
CA HIS A 181 9.68 -22.38 -17.87
C HIS A 181 8.63 -22.10 -18.95
N GLY A 182 8.63 -20.92 -19.59
CA GLY A 182 7.79 -20.59 -20.74
C GLY A 182 6.26 -20.64 -20.53
N HIS A 183 5.79 -21.23 -19.43
CA HIS A 183 4.39 -21.38 -19.11
C HIS A 183 3.90 -20.22 -18.25
N ILE A 184 2.68 -19.76 -18.56
CA ILE A 184 1.94 -18.76 -17.80
C ILE A 184 1.48 -19.34 -16.44
N TYR A 185 1.48 -20.67 -16.30
CA TYR A 185 0.93 -21.38 -15.14
C TYR A 185 1.99 -22.14 -14.34
N LEU A 186 2.28 -21.65 -13.13
CA LEU A 186 3.05 -22.37 -12.11
C LEU A 186 2.13 -23.38 -11.40
N SER A 187 2.66 -24.55 -11.05
CA SER A 187 1.95 -25.46 -10.13
C SER A 187 1.85 -24.87 -8.73
N ASP A 188 0.85 -25.30 -7.94
CA ASP A 188 0.69 -24.84 -6.55
C ASP A 188 1.96 -25.05 -5.71
N THR A 189 2.67 -26.15 -5.94
CA THR A 189 3.92 -26.48 -5.23
C THR A 189 5.08 -25.55 -5.61
N GLU A 190 5.19 -25.18 -6.88
CA GLU A 190 6.20 -24.22 -7.35
C GLU A 190 5.89 -22.82 -6.85
N TYR A 191 4.62 -22.43 -6.90
CA TYR A 191 4.16 -21.13 -6.41
C TYR A 191 4.46 -20.97 -4.91
N ARG A 192 4.15 -21.99 -4.08
CA ARG A 192 4.49 -21.98 -2.64
C ARG A 192 5.99 -21.79 -2.41
N ALA A 193 6.81 -22.60 -3.07
CA ALA A 193 8.26 -22.56 -2.89
C ALA A 193 8.83 -21.19 -3.29
N LEU A 194 8.32 -20.61 -4.37
CA LEU A 194 8.73 -19.29 -4.83
C LEU A 194 8.25 -18.16 -3.91
N SER A 195 7.03 -18.23 -3.38
CA SER A 195 6.55 -17.27 -2.37
C SER A 195 7.39 -17.32 -1.09
N HIS A 196 7.80 -18.51 -0.64
CA HIS A 196 8.72 -18.66 0.50
C HIS A 196 10.07 -17.99 0.23
N TYR A 197 10.64 -18.24 -0.95
CA TYR A 197 11.88 -17.59 -1.38
C TYR A 197 11.80 -16.08 -1.43
N ILE A 198 10.74 -15.52 -2.03
CA ILE A 198 10.62 -14.07 -2.11
C ILE A 198 10.40 -13.46 -0.71
N ASN A 199 9.66 -14.12 0.18
CA ASN A 199 9.53 -13.68 1.57
C ASN A 199 10.88 -13.65 2.29
N GLY A 200 11.70 -14.68 2.11
CA GLY A 200 13.08 -14.72 2.64
C GLY A 200 13.94 -13.61 2.05
N LEU A 201 13.88 -13.40 0.73
CA LEU A 201 14.61 -12.35 0.03
C LEU A 201 14.23 -10.96 0.56
N CYS A 202 12.92 -10.65 0.63
CA CYS A 202 12.41 -9.38 1.14
C CYS A 202 12.83 -9.13 2.60
N SER A 203 12.80 -10.16 3.44
CA SER A 203 13.19 -10.05 4.86
C SER A 203 14.69 -9.76 4.99
N SER A 204 15.51 -10.48 4.21
CA SER A 204 16.96 -10.29 4.21
C SER A 204 17.35 -8.88 3.73
N ILE A 205 16.81 -8.40 2.60
CA ILE A 205 17.14 -7.07 2.07
C ILE A 205 16.67 -5.90 2.97
N ALA A 206 15.63 -6.10 3.78
CA ALA A 206 15.10 -5.07 4.67
C ALA A 206 15.95 -4.89 5.94
N ILE A 207 16.38 -5.99 6.57
CA ILE A 207 17.01 -5.96 7.89
C ILE A 207 18.49 -5.55 7.81
N ASP A 208 19.11 -5.77 6.66
CA ASP A 208 20.56 -5.84 6.56
C ASP A 208 21.22 -4.53 6.12
N THR A 209 22.18 -4.07 6.93
CA THR A 209 23.02 -2.90 6.66
C THR A 209 24.16 -3.21 5.69
N PHE A 210 24.52 -4.49 5.50
CA PHE A 210 25.58 -4.92 4.59
C PHE A 210 25.09 -5.12 3.16
N ILE A 211 23.78 -5.02 2.90
CA ILE A 211 23.23 -5.09 1.55
C ILE A 211 23.20 -3.68 0.95
N GLU A 212 23.94 -3.49 -0.14
CA GLU A 212 24.03 -2.22 -0.85
C GLU A 212 22.71 -1.84 -1.49
N ILE A 213 22.43 -0.53 -1.58
CA ILE A 213 21.20 0.01 -2.16
C ILE A 213 20.95 -0.50 -3.59
N LYS A 214 22.01 -0.71 -4.38
CA LYS A 214 21.91 -1.24 -5.75
C LYS A 214 21.32 -2.66 -5.75
N THR A 215 21.80 -3.53 -4.85
CA THR A 215 21.28 -4.90 -4.69
C THR A 215 19.85 -4.89 -4.18
N LYS A 216 19.50 -4.00 -3.24
CA LYS A 216 18.11 -3.83 -2.79
C LYS A 216 17.19 -3.44 -3.96
N ILE A 217 17.63 -2.51 -4.81
CA ILE A 217 16.87 -2.06 -5.99
C ILE A 217 16.60 -3.22 -6.96
N GLU A 218 17.62 -4.01 -7.30
CA GLU A 218 17.44 -5.14 -8.23
C GLU A 218 16.56 -6.25 -7.64
N ALA A 219 16.71 -6.56 -6.35
CA ALA A 219 15.84 -7.50 -5.65
C ALA A 219 14.37 -7.05 -5.68
N TRP A 220 14.11 -5.76 -5.40
CA TRP A 220 12.76 -5.21 -5.46
C TRP A 220 12.17 -5.15 -6.86
N LYS A 221 12.98 -4.86 -7.89
CA LYS A 221 12.56 -4.96 -9.29
C LYS A 221 12.14 -6.38 -9.64
N PHE A 222 12.92 -7.37 -9.20
CA PHE A 222 12.59 -8.78 -9.36
C PHE A 222 11.25 -9.12 -8.69
N VAL A 223 11.06 -8.73 -7.41
CA VAL A 223 9.81 -8.96 -6.67
C VAL A 223 8.61 -8.33 -7.39
N ALA A 224 8.74 -7.07 -7.80
CA ALA A 224 7.68 -6.35 -8.52
C ALA A 224 7.33 -7.03 -9.84
N LYS A 225 8.35 -7.38 -10.65
CA LYS A 225 8.17 -8.05 -11.95
C LYS A 225 7.50 -9.41 -11.78
N PHE A 226 7.88 -10.17 -10.75
CA PHE A 226 7.26 -11.46 -10.43
C PHE A 226 5.78 -11.30 -10.06
N ILE A 227 5.47 -10.40 -9.12
CA ILE A 227 4.10 -10.16 -8.64
C ILE A 227 3.21 -9.68 -9.80
N LEU A 228 3.69 -8.75 -10.63
CA LEU A 228 2.96 -8.24 -11.80
C LEU A 228 2.67 -9.35 -12.83
N LYS A 229 3.66 -10.20 -13.14
CA LYS A 229 3.50 -11.28 -14.12
C LYS A 229 2.54 -12.39 -13.65
N ASN A 230 2.46 -12.64 -12.34
CA ASN A 230 1.70 -13.74 -11.75
C ASN A 230 0.44 -13.28 -10.98
N GLY A 231 0.00 -12.03 -11.19
CA GLY A 231 -1.14 -11.46 -10.47
C GLY A 231 -2.48 -12.19 -10.71
N THR A 232 -2.64 -12.87 -11.85
CA THR A 232 -3.82 -13.70 -12.14
C THR A 232 -3.82 -15.01 -11.34
N HIS A 233 -2.65 -15.63 -11.19
CA HIS A 233 -2.44 -16.80 -10.33
C HIS A 233 -2.70 -16.49 -8.87
N LEU A 234 -2.23 -15.33 -8.41
CA LEU A 234 -2.49 -14.84 -7.06
C LEU A 234 -3.98 -14.89 -6.70
N ARG A 235 -4.85 -14.46 -7.61
CA ARG A 235 -6.31 -14.42 -7.40
C ARG A 235 -6.95 -15.82 -7.33
N MET A 236 -6.46 -16.78 -8.11
CA MET A 236 -6.92 -18.17 -8.05
C MET A 236 -6.42 -18.86 -6.77
N TYR A 237 -5.15 -18.63 -6.44
CA TYR A 237 -4.47 -19.31 -5.35
C TYR A 237 -4.91 -18.82 -3.96
N ASN A 238 -5.16 -17.52 -3.78
CA ASN A 238 -5.69 -16.94 -2.52
C ASN A 238 -7.11 -17.43 -2.19
N LYS A 239 -7.84 -18.01 -3.15
CA LYS A 239 -9.17 -18.60 -2.93
C LYS A 239 -9.11 -19.98 -2.27
N HIS A 240 -7.95 -20.63 -2.28
CA HIS A 240 -7.75 -22.04 -1.90
C HIS A 240 -6.85 -22.24 -0.67
N LEU A 241 -6.36 -21.17 -0.04
CA LEU A 241 -5.46 -21.25 1.12
C LEU A 241 -6.17 -20.98 2.45
N GLU A 242 -5.68 -21.68 3.48
CA GLU A 242 -5.93 -21.39 4.89
C GLU A 242 -5.51 -19.96 5.26
N GLU A 243 -6.22 -19.37 6.22
CA GLU A 243 -6.15 -17.95 6.66
C GLU A 243 -4.74 -17.42 6.98
N ASN A 244 -3.74 -18.29 7.11
CA ASN A 244 -2.39 -17.96 7.57
C ASN A 244 -1.38 -17.59 6.45
N PHE A 245 -1.67 -17.85 5.17
CA PHE A 245 -0.73 -17.53 4.07
C PHE A 245 -1.27 -16.40 3.18
N SER A 246 -1.17 -15.17 3.66
CA SER A 246 -1.54 -13.98 2.89
C SER A 246 -0.37 -13.50 2.04
N TRP A 247 -0.26 -13.99 0.81
CA TRP A 247 0.67 -13.45 -0.18
C TRP A 247 -0.05 -12.40 -1.04
N PRO A 248 0.57 -11.25 -1.40
CA PRO A 248 1.92 -10.76 -1.07
C PRO A 248 1.91 -9.74 0.09
N LYS A 249 1.28 -10.09 1.23
CA LYS A 249 1.18 -9.21 2.40
C LYS A 249 2.54 -8.77 2.93
N LEU A 250 3.49 -9.70 3.08
CA LEU A 250 4.81 -9.42 3.63
C LEU A 250 5.64 -8.46 2.76
N PRO A 251 5.77 -8.64 1.43
CA PRO A 251 6.43 -7.66 0.57
C PRO A 251 5.85 -6.24 0.69
N ILE A 252 4.52 -6.11 0.67
CA ILE A 252 3.83 -4.82 0.80
C ILE A 252 4.13 -4.19 2.16
N ARG A 253 4.04 -4.98 3.24
CA ARG A 253 4.37 -4.55 4.59
C ARG A 253 5.79 -4.01 4.68
N ILE A 254 6.76 -4.72 4.11
CA ILE A 254 8.17 -4.31 4.16
C ILE A 254 8.36 -2.99 3.40
N LEU A 255 7.81 -2.84 2.19
CA LEU A 255 7.88 -1.59 1.42
C LEU A 255 7.31 -0.40 2.21
N LEU A 256 6.13 -0.58 2.81
CA LEU A 256 5.52 0.45 3.67
C LEU A 256 6.42 0.79 4.87
N ARG A 257 7.09 -0.21 5.46
CA ARG A 257 7.97 -0.02 6.63
C ARG A 257 9.20 0.80 6.26
N GLU A 258 9.76 0.54 5.08
CA GLU A 258 10.92 1.27 4.57
C GLU A 258 10.55 2.73 4.27
N VAL A 259 9.37 2.98 3.71
CA VAL A 259 8.84 4.33 3.51
C VAL A 259 8.64 5.04 4.86
N GLU A 260 7.98 4.39 5.80
CA GLU A 260 7.77 4.91 7.17
C GLU A 260 9.11 5.27 7.83
N THR A 261 10.06 4.35 7.81
CA THR A 261 11.38 4.52 8.43
C THR A 261 12.13 5.68 7.78
N SER A 262 12.10 5.78 6.45
CA SER A 262 12.74 6.86 5.71
C SER A 262 12.11 8.23 6.03
N LEU A 263 10.78 8.30 6.11
CA LEU A 263 10.06 9.52 6.53
C LEU A 263 10.45 9.94 7.95
N VAL A 264 10.47 8.99 8.90
CA VAL A 264 10.89 9.26 10.28
C VAL A 264 12.34 9.77 10.33
N MET A 265 13.24 9.23 9.50
CA MET A 265 14.63 9.69 9.43
C MET A 265 14.76 11.10 8.85
N ILE A 266 13.97 11.43 7.82
CA ILE A 266 13.88 12.78 7.25
C ILE A 266 13.45 13.78 8.33
N TYR A 267 12.35 13.52 9.03
CA TYR A 267 11.84 14.42 10.07
C TYR A 267 12.77 14.53 11.29
N LYS A 268 13.49 13.46 11.67
CA LYS A 268 14.49 13.52 12.76
C LYS A 268 15.71 14.37 12.40
N LYS A 269 16.16 14.35 11.14
CA LYS A 269 17.36 15.07 10.69
C LYS A 269 17.13 16.54 10.35
N GLU A 270 15.89 17.00 10.27
CA GLU A 270 15.52 18.42 10.19
C GLU A 270 16.25 19.29 11.25
N ARG A 271 16.60 18.70 12.39
CA ARG A 271 17.29 19.40 13.49
C ARG A 271 18.80 19.62 13.28
N ARG A 272 19.41 19.13 12.19
CA ARG A 272 20.88 19.13 12.01
C ARG A 272 21.40 19.45 10.58
N GLU A 273 20.53 19.90 9.67
CA GLU A 273 20.85 20.38 8.30
C GLU A 273 21.89 19.55 7.52
N ASP A 274 21.45 18.45 6.88
CA ASP A 274 22.23 17.72 5.88
C ASP A 274 21.36 17.43 4.65
N GLU A 275 21.26 18.41 3.75
CA GLU A 275 20.37 18.39 2.56
C GLU A 275 20.61 17.17 1.66
N LYS A 276 21.87 16.74 1.50
CA LYS A 276 22.22 15.58 0.67
C LYS A 276 21.66 14.28 1.23
N TYR A 277 21.71 14.14 2.55
CA TYR A 277 21.15 12.97 3.22
C TYR A 277 19.62 12.92 3.10
N VAL A 278 18.96 14.07 3.21
CA VAL A 278 17.50 14.17 3.05
C VAL A 278 17.08 13.84 1.62
N ASP A 279 17.77 14.37 0.60
CA ASP A 279 17.52 14.06 -0.81
C ASP A 279 17.65 12.56 -1.11
N GLN A 280 18.66 11.89 -0.53
CA GLN A 280 18.83 10.45 -0.70
C GLN A 280 17.60 9.66 -0.20
N HIS A 281 17.05 10.00 0.96
CA HIS A 281 15.86 9.34 1.50
C HIS A 281 14.61 9.61 0.68
N PHE A 282 14.45 10.82 0.12
CA PHE A 282 13.35 11.10 -0.79
C PHE A 282 13.40 10.23 -2.05
N ARG A 283 14.59 10.04 -2.65
CA ARG A 283 14.77 9.14 -3.80
C ARG A 283 14.44 7.69 -3.46
N ILE A 284 14.80 7.23 -2.26
CA ILE A 284 14.48 5.88 -1.76
C ILE A 284 12.97 5.73 -1.60
N ILE A 285 12.29 6.70 -0.98
CA ILE A 285 10.84 6.71 -0.81
C ILE A 285 10.15 6.66 -2.18
N ALA A 286 10.57 7.50 -3.13
CA ALA A 286 9.99 7.54 -4.47
C ALA A 286 10.08 6.18 -5.17
N PHE A 287 11.24 5.51 -5.07
CA PHE A 287 11.43 4.16 -5.62
C PHE A 287 10.47 3.13 -4.98
N TYR A 288 10.38 3.09 -3.66
CA TYR A 288 9.50 2.13 -2.97
C TYR A 288 8.01 2.40 -3.24
N LEU A 289 7.60 3.66 -3.29
CA LEU A 289 6.21 4.02 -3.60
C LEU A 289 5.85 3.71 -5.06
N GLU A 290 6.78 3.85 -6.00
CA GLU A 290 6.55 3.43 -7.39
C GLU A 290 6.29 1.92 -7.50
N ILE A 291 7.10 1.11 -6.81
CA ILE A 291 6.91 -0.34 -6.75
C ILE A 291 5.58 -0.68 -6.07
N LEU A 292 5.31 -0.06 -4.93
CA LEU A 292 4.09 -0.28 -4.17
C LEU A 292 2.86 0.04 -5.02
N TYR A 293 2.84 1.20 -5.70
CA TYR A 293 1.77 1.57 -6.62
C TYR A 293 1.55 0.49 -7.68
N ARG A 294 2.60 0.04 -8.37
CA ARG A 294 2.49 -0.99 -9.41
C ARG A 294 1.92 -2.29 -8.85
N ILE A 295 2.41 -2.75 -7.71
CA ILE A 295 1.89 -3.96 -7.05
C ILE A 295 0.41 -3.77 -6.69
N THR A 296 0.02 -2.60 -6.17
CA THR A 296 -1.35 -2.31 -5.77
C THR A 296 -2.35 -2.39 -6.95
N THR A 297 -1.94 -2.07 -8.18
CA THR A 297 -2.83 -2.15 -9.36
C THR A 297 -3.36 -3.56 -9.68
N ILE A 298 -2.75 -4.60 -9.12
CA ILE A 298 -3.15 -6.00 -9.33
C ILE A 298 -4.37 -6.37 -8.48
N PHE A 299 -4.59 -5.68 -7.36
CA PHE A 299 -5.67 -5.99 -6.44
C PHE A 299 -6.95 -5.28 -6.85
N LYS A 300 -8.09 -5.92 -6.57
CA LYS A 300 -9.34 -5.15 -6.46
C LYS A 300 -9.25 -4.25 -5.22
N HIS A 301 -10.01 -3.16 -5.19
CA HIS A 301 -10.05 -2.26 -4.04
C HIS A 301 -10.24 -3.01 -2.70
N SER A 302 -11.11 -4.03 -2.67
CA SER A 302 -11.43 -4.83 -1.48
C SER A 302 -10.34 -5.80 -1.03
N GLU A 303 -9.29 -6.01 -1.82
CA GLU A 303 -8.31 -7.10 -1.63
C GLU A 303 -6.93 -6.61 -1.16
N PHE A 304 -6.74 -5.30 -1.00
CA PHE A 304 -5.46 -4.77 -0.54
C PHE A 304 -5.12 -5.27 0.88
N PRO A 305 -3.95 -5.90 1.11
CA PRO A 305 -3.72 -6.73 2.31
C PRO A 305 -3.13 -5.99 3.52
N GLU A 306 -2.69 -4.73 3.39
CA GLU A 306 -1.98 -3.97 4.44
C GLU A 306 -2.55 -2.56 4.65
N THR A 307 -3.87 -2.48 4.80
CA THR A 307 -4.61 -1.21 4.94
C THR A 307 -4.18 -0.37 6.14
N LYS A 308 -3.96 -1.00 7.30
CA LYS A 308 -3.54 -0.32 8.55
C LYS A 308 -2.20 0.39 8.39
N MET A 309 -1.21 -0.32 7.90
CA MET A 309 0.14 0.22 7.78
C MET A 309 0.24 1.29 6.69
N PHE A 310 -0.57 1.16 5.63
CA PHE A 310 -0.73 2.22 4.64
C PHE A 310 -1.33 3.49 5.26
N LEU A 311 -2.35 3.35 6.13
CA LEU A 311 -2.90 4.48 6.88
C LEU A 311 -1.85 5.15 7.78
N ASP A 312 -1.04 4.36 8.50
CA ASP A 312 0.02 4.88 9.36
C ASP A 312 1.04 5.72 8.57
N VAL A 313 1.45 5.25 7.38
CA VAL A 313 2.35 5.99 6.46
C VAL A 313 1.69 7.29 5.96
N LEU A 314 0.41 7.26 5.61
CA LEU A 314 -0.35 8.46 5.22
C LEU A 314 -0.39 9.49 6.36
N VAL A 315 -0.68 9.05 7.59
CA VAL A 315 -0.74 9.90 8.78
C VAL A 315 0.62 10.56 9.03
N ILE A 316 1.72 9.80 8.98
CA ILE A 316 3.08 10.34 9.18
C ILE A 316 3.44 11.37 8.09
N SER A 317 2.93 11.19 6.87
CA SER A 317 3.20 12.10 5.76
C SER A 317 2.40 13.41 5.85
N LEU A 318 1.17 13.36 6.39
CA LEU A 318 0.24 14.50 6.43
C LEU A 318 0.21 15.24 7.78
N ALA A 319 0.56 14.58 8.87
CA ALA A 319 0.59 15.13 10.22
C ALA A 319 1.95 14.86 10.89
N PRO A 320 3.03 15.46 10.39
CA PRO A 320 4.32 15.29 11.05
C PRO A 320 4.29 15.93 12.44
N ASN A 321 5.04 15.35 13.37
CA ASN A 321 5.30 15.94 14.69
C ASN A 321 6.18 17.21 14.62
N THR A 322 6.45 17.73 13.42
CA THR A 322 7.26 18.94 13.16
C THR A 322 6.38 20.09 12.64
N PRO A 323 6.76 21.35 12.88
CA PRO A 323 5.96 22.49 12.48
C PRO A 323 5.78 22.55 10.95
N ARG A 324 4.53 22.70 10.48
CA ARG A 324 4.14 22.73 9.06
C ARG A 324 4.87 23.73 8.16
N LYS A 325 5.57 24.71 8.75
CA LYS A 325 6.33 25.73 8.02
C LYS A 325 7.74 25.30 7.63
N SER A 326 8.10 24.02 7.81
CA SER A 326 9.41 23.53 7.40
C SER A 326 9.50 23.29 5.90
N ASN A 327 10.67 23.58 5.33
CA ASN A 327 10.99 23.25 3.93
C ASN A 327 10.82 21.75 3.67
N ILE A 328 11.07 20.91 4.68
CA ILE A 328 10.93 19.44 4.58
C ILE A 328 9.47 19.03 4.39
N PHE A 329 8.53 19.62 5.14
CA PHE A 329 7.11 19.32 4.95
C PHE A 329 6.66 19.66 3.52
N THR A 330 7.11 20.80 2.99
CA THR A 330 6.83 21.20 1.60
C THR A 330 7.41 20.19 0.60
N CYS A 331 8.59 19.61 0.88
CA CYS A 331 9.17 18.56 0.06
C CYS A 331 8.39 17.24 0.14
N VAL A 332 7.95 16.83 1.33
CA VAL A 332 7.08 15.64 1.50
C VAL A 332 5.77 15.83 0.73
N GLU A 333 5.16 17.02 0.84
CA GLU A 333 3.94 17.38 0.13
C GLU A 333 4.10 17.28 -1.40
N LYS A 334 5.25 17.70 -1.93
CA LYS A 334 5.51 17.68 -3.38
C LYS A 334 6.01 16.34 -3.91
N GLN A 335 6.76 15.58 -3.12
CA GLN A 335 7.50 14.41 -3.61
C GLN A 335 6.91 13.07 -3.15
N VAL A 336 6.24 13.03 -1.99
CA VAL A 336 5.76 11.78 -1.38
C VAL A 336 4.24 11.68 -1.48
N LEU A 337 3.52 12.73 -1.10
CA LEU A 337 2.06 12.70 -1.07
C LEU A 337 1.42 12.34 -2.43
N PRO A 338 1.89 12.85 -3.59
CA PRO A 338 1.25 12.49 -4.87
C PRO A 338 1.27 10.99 -5.14
N ALA A 339 2.37 10.31 -4.81
CA ALA A 339 2.49 8.87 -4.95
C ALA A 339 1.59 8.11 -3.97
N LEU A 340 1.49 8.58 -2.72
CA LEU A 340 0.56 8.01 -1.74
C LEU A 340 -0.91 8.24 -2.14
N THR A 341 -1.27 9.38 -2.70
CA THR A 341 -2.62 9.67 -3.20
C THR A 341 -2.99 8.76 -4.37
N ASN A 342 -2.05 8.47 -5.27
CA ASN A 342 -2.25 7.49 -6.35
C ASN A 342 -2.48 6.06 -5.83
N ILE A 343 -1.91 5.71 -4.68
CA ILE A 343 -2.19 4.42 -4.03
C ILE A 343 -3.54 4.48 -3.31
N LEU A 344 -3.86 5.61 -2.66
CA LEU A 344 -5.13 5.85 -1.97
C LEU A 344 -6.32 5.66 -2.92
N SER A 345 -6.22 6.14 -4.16
CA SER A 345 -7.25 5.93 -5.20
C SER A 345 -7.49 4.48 -5.55
N LEU A 346 -6.52 3.60 -5.31
CA LEU A 346 -6.67 2.16 -5.52
C LEU A 346 -7.22 1.43 -4.29
N VAL A 347 -7.20 2.03 -3.10
CA VAL A 347 -7.57 1.33 -1.85
C VAL A 347 -8.72 1.96 -1.07
N TYR A 348 -9.17 3.16 -1.41
CA TYR A 348 -10.17 3.89 -0.61
C TYR A 348 -11.50 3.14 -0.40
N LYS A 349 -11.93 2.30 -1.36
CA LYS A 349 -13.16 1.48 -1.20
C LYS A 349 -12.96 0.24 -0.31
N ASN A 350 -11.74 -0.05 0.15
CA ASN A 350 -11.50 -1.22 0.97
C ASN A 350 -12.25 -1.11 2.31
N ASN A 351 -13.06 -2.12 2.66
CA ASN A 351 -13.88 -2.11 3.87
C ASN A 351 -13.06 -1.99 5.17
N GLU A 352 -11.88 -2.63 5.23
CA GLU A 352 -11.00 -2.50 6.39
C GLU A 352 -10.43 -1.08 6.47
N PHE A 353 -10.01 -0.52 5.33
CA PHE A 353 -9.52 0.85 5.26
C PHE A 353 -10.60 1.87 5.68
N GLN A 354 -11.84 1.72 5.19
CA GLN A 354 -12.98 2.54 5.59
C GLN A 354 -13.25 2.48 7.09
N LYS A 355 -13.19 1.28 7.70
CA LYS A 355 -13.30 1.12 9.16
C LYS A 355 -12.17 1.84 9.89
N LEU A 356 -10.95 1.79 9.37
CA LEU A 356 -9.81 2.50 9.97
C LEU A 356 -10.00 4.02 9.87
N ILE A 357 -10.49 4.55 8.75
CA ILE A 357 -10.87 5.96 8.60
C ILE A 357 -11.96 6.35 9.61
N SER A 358 -13.00 5.52 9.73
CA SER A 358 -14.08 5.72 10.72
C SER A 358 -13.56 5.72 12.16
N ASN A 359 -12.61 4.84 12.49
CA ASN A 359 -12.00 4.81 13.81
C ASN A 359 -11.11 6.03 14.06
N HIS A 360 -10.39 6.48 13.02
CA HIS A 360 -9.52 7.66 13.09
C HIS A 360 -10.31 8.93 13.38
N ILE A 361 -11.41 9.19 12.68
CA ILE A 361 -12.30 10.35 12.96
C ILE A 361 -12.99 10.27 14.32
N GLY A 362 -13.13 9.06 14.88
CA GLY A 362 -13.68 8.84 16.22
C GLY A 362 -12.75 9.34 17.33
N GLY A 363 -11.46 9.53 17.04
CA GLY A 363 -10.47 10.11 17.95
C GLY A 363 -10.69 11.61 18.17
N ARG A 364 -10.20 12.14 19.31
CA ARG A 364 -10.34 13.56 19.64
C ARG A 364 -9.50 14.48 18.74
N ASP A 365 -8.30 14.03 18.38
CA ASP A 365 -7.31 14.83 17.64
C ASP A 365 -6.94 14.15 16.31
N TYR A 366 -7.94 13.86 15.47
CA TYR A 366 -7.67 13.25 14.16
C TYR A 366 -6.93 14.22 13.22
N CYS A 367 -6.28 13.70 12.17
CA CYS A 367 -5.64 14.54 11.15
C CYS A 367 -6.67 15.03 10.12
N TYR A 368 -6.92 16.34 10.05
CA TYR A 368 -7.86 16.96 9.10
C TYR A 368 -7.43 16.73 7.65
N GLU A 369 -6.15 16.87 7.35
CA GLU A 369 -5.59 16.77 5.99
C GLU A 369 -5.74 15.36 5.42
N LEU A 370 -5.66 14.34 6.27
CA LEU A 370 -5.94 12.95 5.90
C LEU A 370 -7.39 12.77 5.49
N ILE A 371 -8.31 13.33 6.25
CA ILE A 371 -9.74 13.26 5.94
C ILE A 371 -10.04 13.98 4.63
N LEU A 372 -9.47 15.17 4.46
CA LEU A 372 -9.60 15.91 3.22
C LEU A 372 -9.03 15.14 2.02
N ALA A 373 -7.86 14.52 2.16
CA ALA A 373 -7.26 13.69 1.12
C ALA A 373 -8.14 12.48 0.76
N TYR A 374 -8.75 11.83 1.76
CA TYR A 374 -9.70 10.75 1.55
C TYR A 374 -10.96 11.21 0.81
N LEU A 375 -11.57 12.32 1.23
CA LEU A 375 -12.77 12.86 0.58
C LEU A 375 -12.50 13.30 -0.87
N ARG A 376 -11.37 13.98 -1.11
CA ARG A 376 -10.93 14.32 -2.47
C ARG A 376 -10.72 13.08 -3.33
N CYS A 377 -10.18 12.01 -2.76
CA CYS A 377 -10.05 10.73 -3.45
C CYS A 377 -11.41 10.15 -3.87
N CYS A 378 -12.43 10.25 -3.00
CA CYS A 378 -13.80 9.83 -3.32
C CYS A 378 -14.43 10.65 -4.47
N ILE A 379 -14.13 11.96 -4.54
CA ILE A 379 -14.60 12.84 -5.63
C ILE A 379 -13.91 12.49 -6.95
N THR A 380 -12.58 12.45 -6.97
CA THR A 380 -11.79 12.24 -8.20
C THR A 380 -12.03 10.87 -8.83
N ASN A 381 -12.33 9.85 -8.00
CA ASN A 381 -12.59 8.49 -8.46
C ASN A 381 -14.07 8.12 -8.31
N TYR A 382 -14.97 9.05 -8.62
CA TYR A 382 -16.41 8.84 -8.48
C TYR A 382 -16.87 7.48 -9.02
N ASP A 383 -17.65 6.76 -8.21
CA ASP A 383 -18.28 5.48 -8.55
C ASP A 383 -19.63 5.38 -7.83
N ASP A 384 -20.71 5.26 -8.60
CA ASP A 384 -22.09 5.16 -8.12
C ASP A 384 -22.25 4.04 -7.05
N GLU A 385 -21.64 2.87 -7.26
CA GLU A 385 -21.76 1.72 -6.34
C GLU A 385 -21.12 2.02 -4.98
N PHE A 386 -20.04 2.79 -4.96
CA PHE A 386 -19.38 3.19 -3.72
C PHE A 386 -20.23 4.18 -2.92
N PHE A 387 -20.88 5.14 -3.59
CA PHE A 387 -21.71 6.12 -2.88
C PHE A 387 -22.90 5.45 -2.19
N GLU A 388 -23.58 4.51 -2.83
CA GLU A 388 -24.71 3.81 -2.21
C GLU A 388 -24.34 3.12 -0.89
N CYS A 389 -23.15 2.52 -0.82
CA CYS A 389 -22.68 1.81 0.39
C CYS A 389 -21.86 2.70 1.36
N GLY A 390 -21.24 3.78 0.87
CA GLY A 390 -20.29 4.62 1.60
C GLY A 390 -20.87 5.91 2.17
N VAL A 391 -22.10 6.30 1.81
CA VAL A 391 -22.74 7.55 2.24
C VAL A 391 -22.80 7.69 3.77
N GLU A 392 -23.04 6.62 4.52
CA GLU A 392 -23.08 6.69 5.99
C GLU A 392 -21.74 7.14 6.59
N LEU A 393 -20.62 6.59 6.09
CA LEU A 393 -19.29 6.99 6.52
C LEU A 393 -19.01 8.45 6.18
N LEU A 394 -19.33 8.87 4.96
CA LEU A 394 -19.14 10.25 4.53
C LEU A 394 -19.97 11.24 5.38
N ILE A 395 -21.21 10.88 5.74
CA ILE A 395 -22.03 11.70 6.65
C ILE A 395 -21.42 11.78 8.05
N GLU A 396 -20.90 10.66 8.59
CA GLU A 396 -20.23 10.68 9.90
C GLU A 396 -18.98 11.55 9.87
N ILE A 397 -18.17 11.45 8.80
CA ILE A 397 -17.02 12.34 8.59
C ILE A 397 -17.47 13.80 8.61
N PHE A 398 -18.51 14.16 7.86
CA PHE A 398 -19.02 15.55 7.79
C PHE A 398 -19.36 16.10 9.18
N LYS A 399 -20.17 15.36 9.94
CA LYS A 399 -20.57 15.75 11.30
C LYS A 399 -19.35 16.00 12.17
N ARG A 400 -18.39 15.08 12.14
CA ARG A 400 -17.16 15.17 12.94
C ARG A 400 -16.26 16.33 12.52
N CYS A 401 -16.23 16.71 11.25
CA CYS A 401 -15.51 17.88 10.77
C CYS A 401 -16.15 19.18 11.27
N VAL A 402 -17.46 19.34 11.08
CA VAL A 402 -18.16 20.59 11.44
C VAL A 402 -18.26 20.79 12.95
N GLN A 403 -18.34 19.72 13.74
CA GLN A 403 -18.36 19.81 15.20
C GLN A 403 -17.00 20.12 15.82
N ARG A 404 -15.93 20.08 15.02
CA ARG A 404 -14.57 20.29 15.51
C ARG A 404 -14.21 21.77 15.46
N LEU A 405 -13.78 22.31 16.61
CA LEU A 405 -13.56 23.75 16.78
C LEU A 405 -12.53 24.32 15.81
N ASP A 406 -11.36 23.69 15.64
CA ASP A 406 -10.30 24.16 14.73
C ASP A 406 -10.60 23.97 13.24
N VAL A 407 -11.73 23.37 12.89
CA VAL A 407 -12.27 23.39 11.53
C VAL A 407 -13.34 24.48 11.43
N PHE A 408 -14.28 24.53 12.39
CA PHE A 408 -15.39 25.47 12.36
C PHE A 408 -14.96 26.94 12.52
N THR A 409 -13.92 27.23 13.30
CA THR A 409 -13.44 28.61 13.52
C THR A 409 -12.41 29.07 12.50
N ASP A 410 -11.88 28.16 11.68
CA ASP A 410 -10.92 28.46 10.63
C ASP A 410 -11.66 28.59 9.31
N ALA A 411 -11.79 29.82 8.80
CA ALA A 411 -12.59 30.11 7.61
C ALA A 411 -12.10 29.32 6.38
N GLU A 412 -10.79 29.17 6.20
CA GLU A 412 -10.23 28.44 5.05
C GLU A 412 -10.59 26.95 5.12
N ARG A 413 -10.43 26.32 6.27
CA ARG A 413 -10.76 24.90 6.46
C ARG A 413 -12.26 24.63 6.43
N PHE A 414 -13.05 25.57 6.93
CA PHE A 414 -14.50 25.47 6.90
C PHE A 414 -14.99 25.51 5.44
N ASP A 415 -14.61 26.55 4.69
CA ASP A 415 -14.98 26.71 3.28
C ASP A 415 -14.52 25.50 2.45
N GLU A 416 -13.30 25.01 2.67
CA GLU A 416 -12.76 23.83 1.98
C GLU A 416 -13.59 22.56 2.24
N ILE A 417 -14.08 22.36 3.47
CA ILE A 417 -15.00 21.25 3.77
C ILE A 417 -16.35 21.45 3.11
N ILE A 418 -16.89 22.66 3.13
CA ILE A 418 -18.18 22.97 2.49
C ILE A 418 -18.10 22.68 0.99
N ASP A 419 -17.03 23.10 0.31
CA ASP A 419 -16.81 22.87 -1.12
C ASP A 419 -16.71 21.38 -1.47
N VAL A 420 -15.95 20.62 -0.67
CA VAL A 420 -15.79 19.17 -0.85
C VAL A 420 -17.12 18.46 -0.68
N TYR A 421 -17.91 18.79 0.34
CA TYR A 421 -19.20 18.15 0.56
C TYR A 421 -20.28 18.62 -0.40
N ALA A 422 -20.23 19.86 -0.91
CA ALA A 422 -21.08 20.30 -2.00
C ALA A 422 -20.81 19.47 -3.26
N SER A 423 -19.53 19.24 -3.58
CA SER A 423 -19.12 18.37 -4.70
C SER A 423 -19.62 16.94 -4.52
N LEU A 424 -19.43 16.34 -3.34
CA LEU A 424 -19.95 15.00 -3.02
C LEU A 424 -21.49 14.93 -3.13
N THR A 425 -22.19 15.98 -2.71
CA THR A 425 -23.67 16.04 -2.76
C THR A 425 -24.19 16.17 -4.20
N LEU A 426 -23.47 16.91 -5.06
CA LEU A 426 -23.80 17.02 -6.47
C LEU A 426 -23.52 15.72 -7.24
N LEU A 427 -22.51 14.98 -6.81
CA LEU A 427 -22.14 13.70 -7.40
C LEU A 427 -23.08 12.56 -6.97
N ASP A 428 -23.64 12.59 -5.76
CA ASP A 428 -24.52 11.53 -5.25
C ASP A 428 -25.83 11.37 -6.05
N SER A 429 -25.84 10.37 -6.95
CA SER A 429 -27.00 10.02 -7.77
C SER A 429 -28.20 9.48 -6.98
N SER A 430 -27.97 8.89 -5.80
CA SER A 430 -29.03 8.37 -4.92
C SER A 430 -29.83 9.47 -4.19
N GLY A 431 -29.25 10.68 -4.12
CA GLY A 431 -29.76 11.82 -3.35
C GLY A 431 -29.78 11.60 -1.83
N ALA A 432 -29.12 10.55 -1.32
CA ALA A 432 -29.06 10.26 0.10
C ALA A 432 -28.31 11.34 0.89
N MET A 433 -27.23 11.88 0.34
CA MET A 433 -26.49 13.02 0.89
C MET A 433 -27.40 14.24 1.02
N LEU A 434 -28.06 14.62 -0.08
CA LEU A 434 -28.96 15.77 -0.12
C LEU A 434 -30.06 15.66 0.94
N ARG A 435 -30.71 14.49 1.05
CA ARG A 435 -31.75 14.23 2.06
C ARG A 435 -31.21 14.35 3.49
N ASN A 436 -30.02 13.82 3.77
CA ASN A 436 -29.42 13.90 5.09
C ASN A 436 -29.05 15.35 5.46
N ILE A 437 -28.44 16.09 4.53
CA ILE A 437 -28.08 17.50 4.72
C ILE A 437 -29.33 18.35 5.01
N GLN A 438 -30.41 18.16 4.23
CA GLN A 438 -31.70 18.81 4.47
C GLN A 438 -32.25 18.53 5.88
N GLN A 439 -32.15 17.27 6.35
CA GLN A 439 -32.59 16.90 7.69
C GLN A 439 -31.76 17.58 8.78
N TYR A 440 -30.44 17.73 8.60
CA TYR A 440 -29.57 18.35 9.60
C TYR A 440 -29.75 19.87 9.72
N ILE A 441 -30.29 20.55 8.71
CA ILE A 441 -30.69 21.97 8.88
C ILE A 441 -31.78 22.10 9.94
N ILE A 442 -32.72 21.15 9.96
CA ILE A 442 -33.89 21.17 10.84
C ILE A 442 -33.56 20.58 12.22
N LYS A 443 -32.84 19.45 12.25
CA LYS A 443 -32.63 18.63 13.45
C LYS A 443 -31.20 18.66 13.99
N GLY A 444 -30.25 19.23 13.26
CA GLY A 444 -28.85 19.32 13.68
C GLY A 444 -28.64 20.31 14.81
N ASP A 445 -27.48 20.22 15.46
CA ASP A 445 -27.01 21.27 16.35
C ASP A 445 -26.73 22.58 15.56
N LEU A 446 -26.45 23.68 16.26
CA LEU A 446 -26.26 24.99 15.64
C LEU A 446 -25.17 24.99 14.55
N ALA A 447 -24.05 24.33 14.82
CA ALA A 447 -22.91 24.28 13.89
C ALA A 447 -23.24 23.46 12.64
N LEU A 448 -23.83 22.28 12.83
CA LEU A 448 -24.23 21.39 11.74
C LEU A 448 -25.36 22.00 10.90
N SER A 449 -26.35 22.62 11.53
CA SER A 449 -27.44 23.31 10.84
C SER A 449 -26.90 24.47 9.99
N PHE A 450 -25.97 25.26 10.53
CA PHE A 450 -25.31 26.34 9.80
C PHE A 450 -24.49 25.82 8.61
N ALA A 451 -23.61 24.82 8.83
CA ALA A 451 -22.78 24.26 7.77
C ALA A 451 -23.60 23.63 6.64
N CYS A 452 -24.67 22.89 6.97
CA CYS A 452 -25.58 22.36 5.95
C CYS A 452 -26.30 23.47 5.17
N THR A 453 -26.57 24.61 5.80
CA THR A 453 -27.17 25.76 5.13
C THR A 453 -26.21 26.35 4.10
N GLU A 454 -24.96 26.59 4.46
CA GLU A 454 -23.92 27.05 3.52
C GLU A 454 -23.72 26.06 2.36
N LEU A 455 -23.63 24.77 2.69
CA LEU A 455 -23.49 23.71 1.70
C LEU A 455 -24.65 23.72 0.70
N LEU A 456 -25.91 23.80 1.16
CA LEU A 456 -27.05 23.81 0.23
C LEU A 456 -27.17 25.10 -0.57
N ILE A 457 -26.73 26.25 -0.03
CA ILE A 457 -26.60 27.48 -0.82
C ILE A 457 -25.62 27.25 -1.97
N LEU A 458 -24.47 26.64 -1.70
CA LEU A 458 -23.47 26.34 -2.73
C LEU A 458 -24.00 25.33 -3.76
N VAL A 459 -24.56 24.19 -3.31
CA VAL A 459 -25.12 23.15 -4.18
C VAL A 459 -26.23 23.69 -5.08
N SER A 460 -27.14 24.51 -4.54
CA SER A 460 -28.22 25.12 -5.34
C SER A 460 -27.70 26.12 -6.36
N SER A 461 -26.68 26.90 -6.00
CA SER A 461 -26.03 27.85 -6.92
C SER A 461 -25.35 27.15 -8.11
N CYS A 462 -24.87 25.91 -7.93
CA CYS A 462 -24.35 25.09 -9.03
C CYS A 462 -25.46 24.54 -9.94
N LYS A 463 -26.73 24.60 -9.54
CA LYS A 463 -27.90 24.11 -10.30
C LYS A 463 -28.64 25.21 -11.06
N ASN A 464 -28.06 26.40 -11.22
CA ASN A 464 -28.71 27.58 -11.83
C ASN A 464 -29.35 27.36 -13.20
N SER A 465 -28.95 26.33 -13.96
CA SER A 465 -29.55 25.99 -15.25
C SER A 465 -30.73 25.00 -15.18
N ARG A 466 -31.10 24.49 -14.00
CA ARG A 466 -32.15 23.48 -13.79
C ARG A 466 -33.32 24.07 -13.02
N VAL A 467 -34.11 24.89 -13.72
CA VAL A 467 -35.21 25.70 -13.15
C VAL A 467 -36.23 24.85 -12.38
N ASP A 468 -36.57 23.66 -12.87
CA ASP A 468 -37.53 22.77 -12.22
C ASP A 468 -37.02 22.26 -10.86
N GLU A 469 -35.76 21.83 -10.79
CA GLU A 469 -35.14 21.38 -9.52
C GLU A 469 -35.05 22.53 -8.49
N LEU A 470 -34.82 23.76 -8.94
CA LEU A 470 -34.80 24.94 -8.07
C LEU A 470 -36.20 25.29 -7.55
N ASN A 471 -37.24 25.20 -8.39
CA ASN A 471 -38.62 25.42 -7.97
C ASN A 471 -39.08 24.37 -6.95
N ASP A 472 -38.75 23.10 -7.18
CA ASP A 472 -39.06 22.01 -6.25
C ASP A 472 -38.37 22.23 -4.89
N GLY A 473 -37.10 22.64 -4.91
CA GLY A 473 -36.34 23.01 -3.71
C GLY A 473 -36.94 24.20 -2.96
N LEU A 474 -37.36 25.25 -3.67
CA LEU A 474 -38.02 26.42 -3.09
C LEU A 474 -39.34 26.03 -2.42
N GLN A 475 -40.15 25.21 -3.08
CA GLN A 475 -41.41 24.72 -2.53
C GLN A 475 -41.16 23.91 -1.24
N PHE A 476 -40.19 23.00 -1.25
CA PHE A 476 -39.83 22.21 -0.08
C PHE A 476 -39.47 23.09 1.13
N TRP A 477 -38.65 24.13 0.94
CA TRP A 477 -38.25 25.01 2.04
C TRP A 477 -39.38 25.91 2.51
N MET A 478 -40.25 26.40 1.61
CA MET A 478 -41.45 27.16 1.97
C MET A 478 -42.41 26.32 2.83
N GLU A 479 -42.67 25.08 2.44
CA GLU A 479 -43.48 24.14 3.23
C GLU A 479 -42.85 23.86 4.59
N THR A 480 -41.52 23.66 4.63
CA THR A 480 -40.77 23.43 5.85
C THR A 480 -40.87 24.64 6.79
N ASN A 481 -40.68 25.86 6.28
CA ASN A 481 -40.78 27.10 7.06
C ASN A 481 -42.16 27.25 7.70
N ASN A 482 -43.22 27.00 6.93
CA ASN A 482 -44.60 27.06 7.40
C ASN A 482 -44.89 26.04 8.51
N ARG A 483 -44.32 24.82 8.42
CA ARG A 483 -44.43 23.80 9.47
C ARG A 483 -43.65 24.19 10.73
N SER A 484 -42.49 24.83 10.59
CA SER A 484 -41.67 25.29 11.71
C SER A 484 -42.16 26.59 12.37
N ALA A 485 -43.07 27.34 11.72
CA ALA A 485 -43.66 28.56 12.27
C ALA A 485 -44.41 28.35 13.61
N GLN A 486 -44.72 27.10 13.96
CA GLN A 486 -45.39 26.72 15.21
C GLN A 486 -44.44 26.52 16.41
N PHE A 487 -43.10 26.53 16.22
CA PHE A 487 -42.12 26.32 17.29
C PHE A 487 -41.24 27.58 17.44
N SER A 488 -41.50 28.38 18.48
CA SER A 488 -41.14 29.80 18.62
C SER A 488 -39.70 30.11 19.06
N SER A 489 -38.77 29.17 18.96
CA SER A 489 -37.37 29.43 19.31
C SER A 489 -36.44 28.61 18.41
N ASN A 490 -36.00 29.12 17.26
CA ASN A 490 -35.21 28.26 16.38
C ASN A 490 -34.30 29.02 15.41
N TYR A 491 -33.00 29.03 15.71
CA TYR A 491 -31.92 29.39 14.78
C TYR A 491 -32.04 28.64 13.44
N SER A 492 -32.57 27.42 13.46
CA SER A 492 -32.90 26.64 12.26
C SER A 492 -33.93 27.32 11.36
N ARG A 493 -34.87 28.12 11.89
CA ARG A 493 -35.82 28.90 11.08
C ARG A 493 -35.11 30.00 10.29
N LEU A 494 -34.14 30.69 10.89
CA LEU A 494 -33.34 31.71 10.20
C LEU A 494 -32.54 31.10 9.05
N ASN A 495 -31.97 29.92 9.26
CA ASN A 495 -31.27 29.16 8.23
C ASN A 495 -32.21 28.76 7.06
N VAL A 496 -33.43 28.31 7.37
CA VAL A 496 -34.44 28.01 6.35
C VAL A 496 -34.87 29.27 5.58
N GLU A 497 -35.12 30.38 6.27
CA GLU A 497 -35.47 31.66 5.63
C GLU A 497 -34.35 32.16 4.71
N ARG A 498 -33.08 31.98 5.12
CA ARG A 498 -31.92 32.29 4.29
C ARG A 498 -31.85 31.41 3.04
N LEU A 499 -32.14 30.12 3.15
CA LEU A 499 -32.22 29.22 2.00
C LEU A 499 -33.34 29.65 1.05
N ILE A 500 -34.53 29.95 1.56
CA ILE A 500 -35.65 30.46 0.74
C ILE A 500 -35.21 31.69 -0.05
N GLY A 501 -34.55 32.66 0.62
CA GLY A 501 -34.02 33.85 -0.04
C GLY A 501 -33.04 33.51 -1.18
N ASN A 502 -32.13 32.56 -0.97
CA ASN A 502 -31.22 32.10 -2.00
C ASN A 502 -31.96 31.47 -3.19
N TYR A 503 -32.86 30.52 -2.94
CA TYR A 503 -33.63 29.87 -4.01
C TYR A 503 -34.51 30.86 -4.79
N ILE A 504 -35.11 31.87 -4.13
CA ILE A 504 -35.83 32.94 -4.83
C ILE A 504 -34.91 33.70 -5.79
N SER A 505 -33.71 34.07 -5.33
CA SER A 505 -32.70 34.77 -6.15
C SER A 505 -32.27 33.94 -7.38
N LEU A 506 -32.05 32.63 -7.18
CA LEU A 506 -31.67 31.75 -8.28
C LEU A 506 -32.82 31.52 -9.27
N CYS A 507 -34.05 31.34 -8.77
CA CYS A 507 -35.25 31.20 -9.60
C CYS A 507 -35.57 32.48 -10.38
N SER A 508 -35.34 33.67 -9.80
CA SER A 508 -35.56 34.95 -10.48
C SER A 508 -34.46 35.23 -11.51
N GLY A 509 -33.21 34.91 -11.21
CA GLY A 509 -32.08 35.00 -12.15
C GLY A 509 -32.24 34.06 -13.35
N ALA A 510 -32.79 32.85 -13.16
CA ALA A 510 -33.09 31.92 -14.24
C ALA A 510 -34.34 32.29 -15.07
N ARG A 511 -35.16 33.24 -14.58
CA ARG A 511 -36.37 33.76 -15.23
C ARG A 511 -36.23 35.16 -15.82
N LEU A 512 -35.00 35.59 -16.08
CA LEU A 512 -34.77 36.70 -17.01
C LEU A 512 -35.30 36.42 -18.44
N GLU A 513 -35.79 35.21 -18.70
CA GLU A 513 -36.85 34.96 -19.68
C GLU A 513 -38.13 34.47 -18.98
N GLN A 514 -39.04 35.41 -18.71
CA GLN A 514 -40.47 35.26 -18.36
C GLN A 514 -40.86 35.11 -16.87
N ASN A 515 -41.37 36.23 -16.34
CA ASN A 515 -42.43 36.38 -15.33
C ASN A 515 -42.16 35.85 -13.91
N THR A 516 -41.40 36.63 -13.15
CA THR A 516 -41.31 36.64 -11.68
C THR A 516 -42.55 37.25 -11.00
N ASP A 517 -43.23 38.21 -11.64
CA ASP A 517 -44.40 38.89 -11.05
C ASP A 517 -45.61 37.97 -10.85
N LEU A 518 -45.77 36.96 -11.71
CA LEU A 518 -46.94 36.08 -11.65
C LEU A 518 -46.90 35.09 -10.47
N GLN A 519 -45.70 34.68 -10.04
CA GLN A 519 -45.54 33.72 -8.95
C GLN A 519 -45.53 34.34 -7.57
N LEU A 520 -45.03 35.58 -7.45
CA LEU A 520 -45.13 36.34 -6.20
C LEU A 520 -46.60 36.63 -5.85
N HIS A 521 -47.42 36.96 -6.85
CA HIS A 521 -48.86 37.19 -6.65
C HIS A 521 -49.66 35.92 -6.30
N GLN A 522 -49.25 34.74 -6.78
CA GLN A 522 -49.88 33.47 -6.42
C GLN A 522 -49.55 33.02 -4.99
N ALA A 523 -48.33 33.27 -4.51
CA ALA A 523 -47.92 32.99 -3.14
C ALA A 523 -48.60 33.92 -2.11
N ILE A 524 -48.85 35.17 -2.48
CA ILE A 524 -49.60 36.14 -1.64
C ILE A 524 -51.08 35.78 -1.56
N ASN A 525 -51.68 35.29 -2.64
CA ASN A 525 -53.11 34.95 -2.68
C ASN A 525 -53.45 33.63 -1.96
N SER A 526 -52.51 32.70 -1.81
CA SER A 526 -52.73 31.46 -1.03
C SER A 526 -52.70 31.68 0.48
N GLN A 527 -52.07 32.76 0.97
CA GLN A 527 -52.12 33.15 2.39
C GLN A 527 -53.41 33.89 2.79
N ASN A 528 -54.09 34.56 1.85
CA ASN A 528 -55.34 35.27 2.14
C ASN A 528 -56.55 34.34 2.36
N ASN A 529 -56.47 33.07 1.98
CA ASN A 529 -57.54 32.08 2.20
C ASN A 529 -57.41 31.30 3.51
N TYR A 530 -56.31 31.47 4.26
CA TYR A 530 -56.10 30.84 5.57
C TYR A 530 -55.52 31.87 6.53
N ASN A 531 -56.36 32.77 7.06
CA ASN A 531 -56.32 33.22 8.46
C ASN A 531 -57.32 34.36 8.72
N GLY A 532 -58.42 34.05 9.40
CA GLY A 532 -59.07 35.03 10.25
C GLY A 532 -58.32 35.12 11.58
N GLY A 533 -57.47 36.13 11.74
CA GLY A 533 -56.93 36.49 13.06
C GLY A 533 -55.52 37.10 13.09
N ASN A 534 -55.44 38.43 13.17
CA ASN A 534 -54.42 39.24 13.84
C ASN A 534 -52.92 38.88 13.68
N SER A 535 -52.42 38.68 12.45
CA SER A 535 -50.96 38.67 12.15
C SER A 535 -50.50 39.82 11.23
N ILE A 536 -51.39 40.78 10.91
CA ILE A 536 -51.15 41.84 9.92
C ILE A 536 -49.99 42.78 10.31
N SER A 537 -49.67 42.92 11.59
CA SER A 537 -48.60 43.84 12.06
C SER A 537 -47.17 43.36 11.71
N GLU A 538 -46.90 42.06 11.83
CA GLU A 538 -45.54 41.51 11.67
C GLU A 538 -45.20 41.23 10.19
N ALA A 539 -46.20 40.81 9.40
CA ALA A 539 -46.05 40.63 7.95
C ALA A 539 -45.75 41.96 7.23
N THR A 540 -46.38 43.06 7.65
CA THR A 540 -46.14 44.40 7.08
C THR A 540 -44.73 44.91 7.41
N MET A 541 -44.17 44.50 8.56
CA MET A 541 -42.81 44.87 8.96
C MET A 541 -41.74 44.05 8.21
N ALA A 542 -42.02 42.78 7.89
CA ALA A 542 -41.15 41.94 7.05
C ALA A 542 -41.16 42.37 5.58
N ILE A 543 -42.34 42.70 5.03
CA ILE A 543 -42.49 43.25 3.68
C ILE A 543 -41.79 44.62 3.58
N GLY A 544 -41.90 45.47 4.62
CA GLY A 544 -41.19 46.75 4.67
C GLY A 544 -39.65 46.61 4.72
N LYS A 545 -39.13 45.52 5.30
CA LYS A 545 -37.69 45.19 5.28
C LYS A 545 -37.24 44.63 3.93
N LEU A 546 -38.09 43.84 3.26
CA LEU A 546 -37.86 43.32 1.90
C LEU A 546 -37.89 44.42 0.84
N SER A 547 -38.86 45.35 0.90
CA SER A 547 -38.88 46.52 0.01
C SER A 547 -37.68 47.44 0.22
N ARG A 548 -37.20 47.60 1.46
CA ARG A 548 -35.96 48.34 1.74
C ARG A 548 -34.72 47.64 1.21
N LEU A 549 -34.66 46.31 1.25
CA LEU A 549 -33.55 45.55 0.67
C LEU A 549 -33.55 45.68 -0.86
N ILE A 550 -34.73 45.63 -1.50
CA ILE A 550 -34.88 45.86 -2.95
C ILE A 550 -34.46 47.30 -3.33
N GLU A 551 -34.87 48.31 -2.55
CA GLU A 551 -34.43 49.71 -2.74
C GLU A 551 -32.91 49.90 -2.57
N ILE A 552 -32.27 49.10 -1.71
CA ILE A 552 -30.82 49.12 -1.51
C ILE A 552 -30.11 48.49 -2.70
N PHE A 553 -30.63 47.38 -3.23
CA PHE A 553 -30.09 46.72 -4.42
C PHE A 553 -30.24 47.56 -5.69
N GLU A 554 -31.35 48.30 -5.85
CA GLU A 554 -31.58 49.22 -6.99
C GLU A 554 -30.73 50.51 -6.93
N ARG A 555 -30.10 50.83 -5.80
CA ARG A 555 -29.25 52.02 -5.63
C ARG A 555 -27.75 51.75 -5.73
N THR A 556 -27.35 50.49 -5.98
CA THR A 556 -25.94 50.08 -6.10
C THR A 556 -25.53 49.63 -7.50
N GLU A 557 -26.17 50.17 -8.54
CA GLU A 557 -25.59 50.28 -9.89
C GLU A 557 -24.97 51.66 -10.12
#